data_AF-A0AAJ6F8L9-F1
#
_entry.id   AF-A0AAJ6F8L9-F1
#
_cell.length_a   1.000
_cell.length_b   1.000
_cell.length_c   1.000
_cell.angle_alpha   90.00
_cell.angle_beta   90.00
_cell.angle_gamma   90.00
#
_symmetry.space_group_name_H-M   'P 1'
#
loop_
_entity.id
_entity.type
_entity.pdbx_description
1 polymer ?
#
loop_
_entity_poly.entity_id
_entity_poly.type
_entity_poly.pdbx_seq_one_letter_code
_entity_poly.pdbx_strand_id
1 'polypeptide(L)'
;MSSFVYRARRPFDPTRFSEFLASPWNGVLRAKGFFWLASRPRWVGELSQCGALVRTTGRSWWWSAISKTLWPSDAQWRRELEASSDAKYGDRKQELVFIGTDIDIDDLCRRLDLCLTESRLPQVHSELVDEEDCFPVWFAKADLHSGA
;
A
#
# COMPACT_ATOMS: atom_id res chain seq x y z
N MET A 1 -18.43 -17.23 -8.20
CA MET A 1 -17.54 -16.55 -7.24
C MET A 1 -16.14 -16.53 -7.83
N SER A 2 -15.56 -15.35 -8.01
CA SER A 2 -14.24 -15.14 -8.61
C SER A 2 -13.36 -14.34 -7.65
N SER A 3 -12.05 -14.41 -7.87
CA SER A 3 -11.08 -13.50 -7.26
C SER A 3 -10.27 -12.80 -8.34
N PHE A 4 -9.88 -11.57 -8.05
CA PHE A 4 -9.08 -10.73 -8.91
C PHE A 4 -7.99 -10.05 -8.07
N VAL A 5 -6.80 -9.86 -8.65
CA VAL A 5 -5.68 -9.19 -7.99
C VAL A 5 -5.30 -7.94 -8.78
N TYR A 6 -5.52 -6.77 -8.18
CA TYR A 6 -5.02 -5.50 -8.67
C TYR A 6 -3.55 -5.33 -8.30
N ARG A 7 -2.72 -4.95 -9.28
CA ARG A 7 -1.31 -4.64 -9.08
C ARG A 7 -0.94 -3.35 -9.79
N ALA A 8 -0.24 -2.47 -9.09
CA ALA A 8 0.35 -1.28 -9.66
C ALA A 8 1.64 -0.93 -8.92
N ARG A 9 2.57 -0.22 -9.58
CA ARG A 9 3.79 0.25 -8.92
C ARG A 9 3.62 1.59 -8.26
N ARG A 10 2.90 2.52 -8.91
CA ARG A 10 2.71 3.89 -8.42
C ARG A 10 1.97 3.90 -7.07
N PRO A 11 2.26 4.87 -6.19
CA PRO A 11 1.53 5.04 -4.94
C PRO A 11 0.11 5.52 -5.20
N PHE A 12 -0.75 5.31 -4.22
CA PHE A 12 -2.03 5.98 -4.16
C PHE A 12 -1.90 7.38 -3.56
N ASP A 13 -2.69 8.30 -4.10
CA ASP A 13 -3.05 9.56 -3.46
C ASP A 13 -3.94 9.27 -2.24
N PRO A 14 -3.61 9.78 -1.03
CA PRO A 14 -4.35 9.47 0.19
C PRO A 14 -5.83 9.85 0.09
N THR A 15 -6.14 11.04 -0.41
CA THR A 15 -7.52 11.53 -0.48
C THR A 15 -8.34 10.70 -1.45
N ARG A 16 -7.85 10.51 -2.69
CA ARG A 16 -8.59 9.73 -3.71
C ARG A 16 -8.78 8.28 -3.30
N PHE A 17 -7.77 7.68 -2.68
CA PHE A 17 -7.89 6.29 -2.22
C PHE A 17 -8.86 6.18 -1.04
N SER A 18 -8.86 7.13 -0.10
CA SER A 18 -9.85 7.17 0.97
C SER A 18 -11.28 7.29 0.44
N GLU A 19 -11.51 8.16 -0.55
CA GLU A 19 -12.80 8.28 -1.25
C GLU A 19 -13.20 6.97 -1.93
N PHE A 20 -12.27 6.29 -2.58
CA PHE A 20 -12.49 4.95 -3.15
C PHE A 20 -12.88 3.94 -2.07
N LEU A 21 -12.22 3.94 -0.90
CA LEU A 21 -12.52 3.04 0.20
C LEU A 21 -13.91 3.28 0.82
N ALA A 22 -14.39 4.52 0.80
CA ALA A 22 -15.73 4.90 1.27
C ALA A 22 -16.85 4.62 0.25
N SER A 23 -16.49 4.33 -1.01
CA SER A 23 -17.44 4.09 -2.09
C SER A 23 -17.84 2.60 -2.19
N PRO A 24 -19.02 2.28 -2.74
CA PRO A 24 -19.44 0.90 -2.93
C PRO A 24 -18.60 0.18 -3.99
N TRP A 25 -18.35 -1.11 -3.75
CA TRP A 25 -17.65 -2.01 -4.68
C TRP A 25 -18.61 -3.11 -5.13
N ASN A 26 -19.34 -2.86 -6.21
CA ASN A 26 -20.37 -3.77 -6.70
C ASN A 26 -19.80 -5.17 -6.97
N GLY A 27 -20.49 -6.18 -6.44
CA GLY A 27 -20.09 -7.58 -6.57
C GLY A 27 -18.95 -8.02 -5.64
N VAL A 28 -18.23 -7.10 -4.98
CA VAL A 28 -17.14 -7.46 -4.05
C VAL A 28 -17.71 -7.86 -2.68
N LEU A 29 -17.35 -9.05 -2.23
CA LEU A 29 -17.73 -9.60 -0.93
C LEU A 29 -16.61 -9.47 0.11
N ARG A 30 -15.35 -9.60 -0.34
CA ARG A 30 -14.15 -9.48 0.49
C ARG A 30 -13.02 -8.80 -0.29
N ALA A 31 -12.22 -8.02 0.41
CA ALA A 31 -10.98 -7.45 -0.10
C ALA A 31 -9.88 -7.59 0.95
N LYS A 32 -8.65 -7.84 0.50
CA LYS A 32 -7.46 -7.84 1.35
C LYS A 32 -6.22 -7.50 0.56
N GLY A 33 -5.18 -7.01 1.21
CA GLY A 33 -3.87 -6.92 0.57
C GLY A 33 -3.05 -5.75 1.08
N PHE A 34 -2.00 -5.45 0.36
CA PHE A 34 -1.06 -4.39 0.72
C PHE A 34 -1.17 -3.23 -0.25
N PHE A 35 -1.03 -2.03 0.29
CA PHE A 35 -0.98 -0.80 -0.48
C PHE A 35 0.08 0.14 0.07
N TRP A 36 0.41 1.17 -0.70
CA TRP A 36 1.24 2.25 -0.23
C TRP A 36 0.74 3.61 -0.72
N LEU A 37 0.86 4.59 0.17
CA LEU A 37 0.42 5.97 -0.04
C LEU A 37 1.62 6.86 -0.37
N ALA A 38 1.38 7.86 -1.20
CA ALA A 38 2.39 8.85 -1.57
C ALA A 38 2.90 9.63 -0.35
N SER A 39 2.02 9.92 0.62
CA SER A 39 2.32 10.57 1.91
C SER A 39 3.07 9.67 2.89
N ARG A 40 3.00 8.34 2.73
CA ARG A 40 3.59 7.34 3.65
C ARG A 40 4.55 6.38 2.95
N PRO A 41 5.59 6.85 2.25
CA PRO A 41 6.43 6.02 1.38
C PRO A 41 7.27 4.99 2.14
N ARG A 42 7.40 5.10 3.47
CA ARG A 42 8.11 4.12 4.29
C ARG A 42 7.25 2.92 4.66
N TRP A 43 5.94 3.10 4.71
CA TRP A 43 5.02 2.17 5.36
C TRP A 43 4.28 1.29 4.36
N VAL A 44 4.09 0.03 4.75
CA VAL A 44 3.17 -0.91 4.11
C VAL A 44 1.81 -0.73 4.76
N GLY A 45 0.83 -0.23 4.01
CA GLY A 45 -0.57 -0.24 4.39
C GLY A 45 -1.17 -1.62 4.14
N GLU A 46 -2.08 -2.06 5.00
CA GLU A 46 -2.87 -3.28 4.84
C GLU A 46 -4.34 -2.92 4.74
N LEU A 47 -5.00 -3.41 3.69
CA LEU A 47 -6.44 -3.36 3.50
C LEU A 47 -7.04 -4.69 3.97
N SER A 48 -8.14 -4.62 4.71
CA SER A 48 -8.99 -5.78 5.01
C SER A 48 -10.46 -5.36 5.00
N GLN A 49 -11.30 -6.15 4.34
CA GLN A 49 -12.75 -5.96 4.31
C GLN A 49 -13.47 -7.25 4.71
N CYS A 50 -14.41 -7.11 5.63
CA CYS A 50 -15.29 -8.17 6.08
C CYS A 50 -16.73 -7.64 6.13
N GLY A 51 -17.60 -8.15 5.25
CA GLY A 51 -18.96 -7.60 5.11
C GLY A 51 -18.92 -6.14 4.66
N ALA A 52 -19.73 -5.26 5.24
CA ALA A 52 -19.74 -3.84 4.86
C ALA A 52 -18.56 -3.02 5.43
N LEU A 53 -17.73 -3.59 6.31
CA LEU A 53 -16.65 -2.86 6.97
C LEU A 53 -15.35 -2.98 6.20
N VAL A 54 -14.80 -1.83 5.81
CA VAL A 54 -13.45 -1.68 5.26
C VAL A 54 -12.54 -1.13 6.35
N ARG A 55 -11.39 -1.77 6.57
CA ARG A 55 -10.37 -1.33 7.54
C ARG A 55 -9.00 -1.24 6.88
N THR A 56 -8.28 -0.17 7.21
CA THR A 56 -6.87 0.00 6.86
C THR A 56 -6.00 0.17 8.08
N THR A 57 -4.86 -0.51 8.11
CA THR A 57 -3.85 -0.42 9.17
C THR A 57 -2.45 -0.34 8.57
N GLY A 58 -1.46 0.14 9.32
CA GLY A 58 -0.08 -0.05 8.93
C GLY A 58 0.41 -1.41 9.41
N ARG A 59 1.23 -2.07 8.59
CA ARG A 59 1.72 -3.43 8.89
C ARG A 59 3.21 -3.49 9.16
N SER A 60 4.02 -2.84 8.32
CA SER A 60 5.50 -2.88 8.41
C SER A 60 6.12 -1.72 7.62
N TRP A 61 7.44 -1.73 7.50
CA TRP A 61 8.17 -0.95 6.50
C TRP A 61 8.41 -1.73 5.21
N TRP A 62 8.54 -0.99 4.11
CA TRP A 62 9.13 -1.49 2.87
C TRP A 62 10.63 -1.71 3.08
N TRP A 63 11.23 -2.74 2.47
CA TRP A 63 12.67 -2.98 2.58
C TRP A 63 13.49 -1.83 2.01
N SER A 64 12.96 -1.15 0.99
CA SER A 64 13.54 0.07 0.42
C SER A 64 13.46 1.29 1.35
N ALA A 65 12.84 1.17 2.52
CA ALA A 65 12.84 2.17 3.58
C ALA A 65 13.73 1.77 4.78
N ILE A 66 14.37 0.60 4.72
CA ILE A 66 15.25 0.05 5.76
C ILE A 66 16.69 0.11 5.26
N SER A 67 17.62 0.51 6.14
CA SER A 67 19.06 0.45 5.85
C SER A 67 19.47 -0.97 5.44
N LYS A 68 20.28 -1.09 4.38
CA LYS A 68 20.80 -2.39 3.91
C LYS A 68 21.62 -3.14 4.97
N THR A 69 22.14 -2.43 5.98
CA THR A 69 22.86 -3.04 7.11
C THR A 69 21.96 -3.89 8.00
N LEU A 70 20.65 -3.60 8.02
CA LEU A 70 19.65 -4.33 8.79
C LEU A 70 18.95 -5.42 7.96
N TRP A 71 19.31 -5.57 6.68
CA TRP A 71 18.70 -6.59 5.83
C TRP A 71 19.21 -7.99 6.19
N PRO A 72 18.39 -9.04 6.02
CA PRO A 72 18.83 -10.42 6.14
C PRO A 72 20.14 -10.71 5.39
N SER A 73 21.00 -11.52 5.98
CA SER A 73 22.29 -11.93 5.39
C SER A 73 22.16 -12.96 4.25
N ASP A 74 20.95 -13.50 4.04
CA ASP A 74 20.66 -14.50 3.03
C ASP A 74 20.77 -13.90 1.60
N ALA A 75 21.69 -14.45 0.80
CA ALA A 75 21.93 -14.02 -0.57
C ALA A 75 20.80 -14.41 -1.54
N GLN A 76 20.09 -15.52 -1.31
CA GLN A 76 18.93 -15.87 -2.12
C GLN A 76 17.80 -14.87 -1.89
N TRP A 77 17.49 -14.58 -0.62
CA TRP A 77 16.49 -13.60 -0.26
C TRP A 77 16.77 -12.22 -0.90
N ARG A 78 18.03 -11.76 -0.85
CA ARG A 78 18.44 -10.49 -1.47
C ARG A 78 18.21 -10.48 -2.98
N ARG A 79 18.57 -11.56 -3.68
CA ARG A 79 18.36 -11.67 -5.13
C ARG A 79 16.87 -11.63 -5.49
N GLU A 80 16.01 -12.27 -4.70
CA GLU A 80 14.57 -12.27 -4.93
C GLU A 80 13.95 -10.88 -4.73
N LEU A 81 14.38 -10.17 -3.68
CA LEU A 81 13.97 -8.78 -3.44
C LEU A 81 14.42 -7.87 -4.60
N GLU A 82 15.68 -7.96 -5.00
CA GLU A 82 16.24 -7.14 -6.08
C GLU A 82 15.57 -7.44 -7.44
N ALA A 83 15.32 -8.71 -7.75
CA ALA A 83 14.67 -9.11 -9.00
C ALA A 83 13.23 -8.62 -9.12
N SER A 84 12.52 -8.46 -8.00
CA SER A 84 11.13 -7.99 -7.96
C SER A 84 10.97 -6.50 -7.70
N SER A 85 12.08 -5.80 -7.42
CA SER A 85 12.12 -4.37 -7.14
C SER A 85 12.03 -3.53 -8.41
N ASP A 86 11.34 -2.41 -8.29
CA ASP A 86 11.24 -1.38 -9.32
C ASP A 86 12.40 -0.37 -9.19
N ALA A 87 12.90 0.14 -10.31
CA ALA A 87 14.03 1.08 -10.31
C ALA A 87 13.72 2.41 -9.60
N LYS A 88 12.45 2.88 -9.66
CA LYS A 88 12.00 4.14 -9.04
C LYS A 88 11.45 3.90 -7.64
N TYR A 89 10.71 2.82 -7.44
CA TYR A 89 9.93 2.61 -6.22
C TYR A 89 10.48 1.51 -5.29
N GLY A 90 11.52 0.79 -5.73
CA GLY A 90 12.06 -0.35 -4.98
C GLY A 90 11.03 -1.47 -4.84
N ASP A 91 10.92 -2.07 -3.66
CA ASP A 91 9.99 -3.15 -3.37
C ASP A 91 8.52 -2.73 -3.19
N ARG A 92 8.23 -1.42 -3.28
CA ARG A 92 6.88 -0.87 -3.14
C ARG A 92 5.97 -1.30 -4.29
N LYS A 93 4.74 -1.70 -3.95
CA LYS A 93 3.69 -2.03 -4.91
C LYS A 93 2.32 -2.01 -4.24
N GLN A 94 1.31 -1.77 -5.06
CA GLN A 94 -0.07 -2.12 -4.76
C GLN A 94 -0.25 -3.61 -5.05
N GLU A 95 -0.87 -4.33 -4.13
CA GLU A 95 -1.28 -5.71 -4.32
C GLU A 95 -2.55 -5.97 -3.52
N LEU A 96 -3.70 -5.75 -4.17
CA LEU A 96 -5.02 -5.86 -3.56
C LEU A 96 -5.79 -6.99 -4.20
N VAL A 97 -6.33 -7.89 -3.39
CA VAL A 97 -7.15 -9.02 -3.80
C VAL A 97 -8.61 -8.68 -3.50
N PHE A 98 -9.46 -8.78 -4.51
CA PHE A 98 -10.91 -8.65 -4.41
C PHE A 98 -11.56 -9.99 -4.71
N ILE A 99 -12.58 -10.37 -3.93
CA ILE A 99 -13.26 -11.66 -4.01
C ILE A 99 -14.76 -11.40 -4.00
N GLY A 100 -15.50 -12.00 -4.93
CA GLY A 100 -16.91 -11.70 -5.08
C GLY A 100 -17.63 -12.42 -6.21
N THR A 101 -18.78 -11.88 -6.60
CA THR A 101 -19.65 -12.37 -7.69
C THR A 101 -20.04 -11.20 -8.57
N ASP A 102 -19.96 -11.37 -9.89
CA ASP A 102 -20.30 -10.31 -10.86
C ASP A 102 -19.53 -9.00 -10.63
N ILE A 103 -18.25 -9.12 -10.24
CA ILE A 103 -17.34 -7.97 -10.09
C ILE A 103 -17.09 -7.39 -11.48
N ASP A 104 -17.38 -6.10 -11.64
CA ASP A 104 -16.91 -5.30 -12.78
C ASP A 104 -15.42 -4.99 -12.57
N ILE A 105 -14.56 -5.87 -13.10
CA ILE A 105 -13.10 -5.78 -12.93
C ILE A 105 -12.57 -4.52 -13.61
N ASP A 106 -13.12 -4.13 -14.75
CA ASP A 106 -12.65 -2.98 -15.52
C ASP A 106 -12.97 -1.67 -14.82
N ASP A 107 -14.19 -1.51 -14.27
CA ASP A 107 -14.54 -0.35 -13.44
C ASP A 107 -13.65 -0.26 -12.19
N LEU A 108 -13.42 -1.40 -11.51
CA LEU A 108 -12.62 -1.45 -10.31
C LEU A 108 -11.16 -1.07 -10.58
N CYS A 109 -10.56 -1.62 -11.65
CA CYS A 109 -9.21 -1.25 -12.10
C CYS A 109 -9.14 0.23 -12.42
N ARG A 110 -10.07 0.75 -13.22
CA ARG A 110 -10.11 2.16 -13.62
C ARG A 110 -10.20 3.09 -12.40
N ARG A 111 -11.03 2.77 -11.41
CA ARG A 111 -11.18 3.56 -10.18
C ARG A 111 -9.92 3.52 -9.30
N LEU A 112 -9.29 2.36 -9.18
CA LEU A 112 -8.00 2.23 -8.49
C LEU A 112 -6.90 3.02 -9.23
N ASP A 113 -6.89 2.97 -10.56
CA ASP A 113 -5.91 3.68 -11.38
C ASP A 113 -6.06 5.21 -11.26
N LEU A 114 -7.29 5.72 -11.10
CA LEU A 114 -7.54 7.14 -10.82
C LEU A 114 -7.00 7.58 -9.45
N CYS A 115 -6.84 6.64 -8.52
CA CYS A 115 -6.20 6.90 -7.23
C CYS A 115 -4.68 6.96 -7.32
N LEU A 116 -4.05 6.48 -8.41
CA LEU A 116 -2.60 6.53 -8.55
C LEU A 116 -2.11 7.96 -8.77
N THR A 117 -0.95 8.28 -8.19
CA THR A 117 -0.31 9.58 -8.34
C THR A 117 1.18 9.44 -8.64
N GLU A 118 1.75 10.48 -9.25
CA GLU A 118 3.20 10.60 -9.41
C GLU A 118 3.80 11.08 -8.08
N SER A 119 4.15 10.16 -7.18
CA SER A 119 4.91 10.55 -5.99
C SER A 119 6.35 10.89 -6.38
N ARG A 120 6.78 12.08 -5.95
CA ARG A 120 8.19 12.36 -5.72
C ARG A 120 8.50 11.77 -4.34
N LEU A 121 9.21 10.64 -4.30
CA LEU A 121 9.72 10.10 -3.04
C LEU A 121 10.45 11.25 -2.31
N PRO A 122 10.08 11.60 -1.08
CA PRO A 122 10.73 12.69 -0.37
C PRO A 122 12.21 12.34 -0.21
N GLN A 123 13.09 13.29 -0.56
CA GLN A 123 14.54 13.11 -0.47
C GLN A 123 15.02 13.00 0.98
N VAL A 124 14.18 13.44 1.94
CA VAL A 124 14.45 13.42 3.37
C VAL A 124 13.35 12.63 4.06
N HIS A 125 13.71 11.71 4.94
CA HIS A 125 12.80 10.94 5.79
C HIS A 125 12.15 11.82 6.87
N SER A 126 11.58 12.96 6.54
CA SER A 126 10.89 13.79 7.54
C SER A 126 9.62 13.08 8.00
N GLU A 127 9.47 12.94 9.31
CA GLU A 127 8.32 12.37 10.03
C GLU A 127 7.04 13.21 9.92
N LEU A 128 7.00 14.19 9.02
CA LEU A 128 5.86 15.06 8.83
C LEU A 128 4.75 14.22 8.21
N VAL A 129 3.75 13.92 9.02
CA VAL A 129 2.43 13.52 8.56
C VAL A 129 2.00 14.61 7.59
N ASP A 130 1.82 14.24 6.33
CA ASP A 130 1.24 15.12 5.33
C ASP A 130 -0.12 15.60 5.86
N GLU A 131 -0.34 16.91 5.97
CA GLU A 131 -1.59 17.45 6.56
C GLU A 131 -2.82 17.07 5.73
N GLU A 132 -2.62 16.66 4.48
CA GLU A 132 -3.66 16.13 3.58
C GLU A 132 -3.92 14.63 3.78
N ASP A 133 -3.15 13.94 4.64
CA ASP A 133 -3.29 12.52 4.88
C ASP A 133 -4.47 12.18 5.80
N CYS A 134 -5.57 11.77 5.19
CA CYS A 134 -6.81 11.41 5.88
C CYS A 134 -6.83 10.00 6.51
N PHE A 135 -5.73 9.23 6.45
CA PHE A 135 -5.69 7.88 7.06
C PHE A 135 -5.42 7.95 8.57
N PRO A 136 -5.92 6.99 9.37
CA PRO A 136 -5.61 6.94 10.80
C PRO A 136 -4.10 6.83 11.03
N VAL A 137 -3.65 7.31 12.19
CA VAL A 137 -2.26 7.12 12.63
C VAL A 137 -2.01 5.61 12.74
N TRP A 138 -1.10 5.10 11.93
CA TRP A 138 -0.81 3.66 11.90
C TRP A 138 0.17 3.20 12.97
N PHE A 139 1.06 4.10 13.39
CA PHE A 139 2.13 3.83 14.35
C PHE A 139 2.27 5.03 15.26
N ALA A 140 2.40 4.80 16.57
CA ALA A 140 2.62 5.89 17.50
C ALA A 140 4.05 6.43 17.34
N LYS A 141 4.29 7.69 17.73
CA LYS A 141 5.64 8.29 17.74
C LYS A 141 6.69 7.45 18.50
N ALA A 142 6.25 6.63 19.46
CA ALA A 142 7.12 5.73 20.21
C ALA A 142 7.68 4.58 19.37
N ASP A 143 6.96 4.14 18.34
CA ASP A 143 7.37 3.02 17.47
C ASP A 143 8.47 3.43 16.47
N LEU A 144 8.69 4.74 16.30
CA LEU A 144 9.74 5.30 15.43
C LEU A 144 11.16 5.14 16.01
N HIS A 145 11.29 4.92 17.33
CA HIS A 145 12.57 4.87 18.03
C HIS A 145 13.10 3.45 18.31
N SER A 146 12.31 2.41 18.00
CA SER A 146 12.60 1.02 18.39
C SER A 146 13.19 0.17 17.27
N GLY A 147 13.47 0.76 16.10
CA GLY A 147 14.13 0.10 14.98
C GLY A 147 15.61 0.48 14.87
N ALA A 148 16.37 0.24 15.94
CA ALA A 148 17.84 0.29 15.94
C ALA A 148 18.43 -1.13 15.93
#